data_AF-A0A936YPV9-F1
#
_entry.id   AF-A0A936YPV9-F1
#
_cell.length_a   1.000
_cell.length_b   1.000
_cell.length_c   1.000
_cell.angle_alpha   90.00
_cell.angle_beta   90.00
_cell.angle_gamma   90.00
#
_symmetry.space_group_name_H-M   'P 1'
#
loop_
_entity.id
_entity.type
_entity.pdbx_description
1 polymer ?
#
loop_
_entity_poly.entity_id
_entity_poly.type
_entity_poly.pdbx_seq_one_letter_code
_entity_poly.pdbx_strand_id
1 'polypeptide(L)'
;MFIRSVLFGSVISLAAVSARAEDAIVATDPLTMERVNVCDAYGTGYTLVPGSNTCVKMSGQLRYENHFSQGGGKGTAHGSIGRFTLDFETNSD
;
A
#
# COMPACT_ATOMS: atom_id res chain seq x y z
N MET A 1 14.98 -2.02 -43.09
CA MET A 1 13.83 -1.37 -42.42
C MET A 1 12.75 -2.41 -42.20
N PHE A 2 12.71 -3.03 -41.01
CA PHE A 2 11.80 -4.13 -40.65
C PHE A 2 10.99 -3.80 -39.37
N ILE A 3 10.54 -2.55 -39.23
CA ILE A 3 9.91 -2.04 -38.00
C ILE A 3 8.37 -1.93 -38.13
N ARG A 4 7.78 -2.21 -39.30
CA ARG A 4 6.33 -2.02 -39.51
C ARG A 4 5.44 -3.11 -38.89
N SER A 5 6.00 -4.18 -38.34
CA SER A 5 5.23 -5.35 -37.88
C SER A 5 5.04 -5.46 -36.36
N VAL A 6 5.57 -4.53 -35.55
CA VAL A 6 5.41 -4.56 -34.08
C VAL A 6 4.09 -3.92 -33.61
N LEU A 7 3.31 -3.36 -34.54
CA LEU A 7 1.99 -2.75 -34.25
C LEU A 7 0.83 -3.76 -34.25
N PHE A 8 1.11 -5.06 -34.16
CA PHE A 8 0.09 -6.07 -33.88
C PHE A 8 0.40 -6.77 -32.55
N GLY A 9 -0.37 -6.42 -31.52
CA GLY A 9 -0.61 -7.31 -30.39
C GLY A 9 -0.10 -6.84 -29.04
N SER A 10 -0.70 -5.80 -28.48
CA SER A 10 -0.66 -5.58 -27.03
C SER A 10 -2.04 -5.15 -26.56
N VAL A 11 -2.96 -6.12 -26.51
CA VAL A 11 -4.22 -6.00 -25.81
C VAL A 11 -3.96 -6.47 -24.39
N ILE A 12 -3.68 -5.55 -23.47
CA ILE A 12 -3.78 -5.86 -22.04
C ILE A 12 -5.22 -5.54 -21.67
N SER A 13 -6.07 -6.56 -21.77
CA SER A 13 -7.41 -6.54 -21.22
C SER A 13 -7.26 -6.41 -19.70
N LEU A 14 -7.32 -5.20 -19.17
CA LEU A 14 -7.62 -5.00 -17.75
C LEU A 14 -9.05 -5.48 -17.54
N ALA A 15 -9.21 -6.79 -17.37
CA ALA A 15 -10.43 -7.38 -16.87
C ALA A 15 -10.62 -6.84 -15.45
N ALA A 16 -11.70 -6.09 -15.30
CA ALA A 16 -12.24 -5.61 -14.06
C ALA A 16 -12.09 -6.62 -12.92
N VAL A 17 -11.24 -6.28 -11.95
CA VAL A 17 -11.63 -6.48 -10.55
C VAL A 17 -12.10 -5.13 -10.05
N SER A 18 -13.23 -4.67 -10.57
CA SER A 18 -14.17 -4.02 -9.67
C SER A 18 -14.36 -5.02 -8.53
N ALA A 19 -13.99 -4.59 -7.32
CA ALA A 19 -14.35 -5.26 -6.10
C ALA A 19 -15.79 -5.73 -6.25
N ARG A 20 -16.00 -7.05 -6.14
CA ARG A 20 -17.35 -7.58 -5.99
C ARG A 20 -17.79 -7.06 -4.62
N ALA A 21 -18.51 -5.95 -4.61
CA ALA A 21 -19.36 -5.58 -3.51
C ALA A 21 -20.70 -6.29 -3.76
N GLU A 22 -20.69 -7.62 -3.63
CA GLU A 22 -21.89 -8.41 -3.41
C GLU A 22 -21.91 -8.72 -1.92
N ASP A 23 -22.62 -7.89 -1.16
CA ASP A 23 -23.23 -8.33 0.10
C ASP A 23 -24.49 -7.48 0.33
N ALA A 24 -25.48 -7.75 -0.52
CA ALA A 24 -26.88 -7.54 -0.17
C ALA A 24 -27.37 -8.80 0.55
N ILE A 25 -26.99 -8.98 1.82
CA ILE A 25 -27.65 -9.91 2.73
C ILE A 25 -28.02 -9.16 4.00
N VAL A 26 -29.32 -8.83 4.06
CA VAL A 26 -30.22 -8.93 5.22
C VAL A 26 -29.60 -8.63 6.58
N ALA A 27 -30.08 -7.54 7.18
CA ALA A 27 -30.00 -7.29 8.61
C ALA A 27 -30.57 -8.49 9.40
N THR A 28 -29.80 -8.99 10.37
CA THR A 28 -30.19 -9.25 11.79
C THR A 28 -29.35 -10.41 12.34
N ASP A 29 -28.22 -10.11 12.97
CA ASP A 29 -28.01 -10.47 14.37
C ASP A 29 -26.91 -9.57 14.97
N PRO A 30 -27.27 -8.58 15.79
CA PRO A 30 -26.32 -7.78 16.53
C PRO A 30 -25.83 -8.58 17.74
N LEU A 31 -25.16 -9.71 17.50
CA LEU A 31 -24.23 -10.24 18.49
C LEU A 31 -23.00 -9.35 18.40
N THR A 32 -23.04 -8.36 19.27
CA THR A 32 -21.93 -7.68 19.92
C THR A 32 -20.89 -8.69 20.41
N MET A 33 -20.22 -9.36 19.48
CA MET A 33 -18.90 -9.88 19.74
C MET A 33 -18.07 -8.62 19.88
N GLU A 34 -17.88 -8.23 21.13
CA GLU A 34 -16.70 -7.54 21.61
C GLU A 34 -15.52 -7.93 20.69
N ARG A 35 -15.30 -7.13 19.65
CA ARG A 35 -14.17 -7.30 18.74
C ARG A 35 -13.00 -6.67 19.46
N VAL A 36 -12.66 -7.26 20.61
CA VAL A 36 -11.38 -7.08 21.27
C VAL A 36 -10.40 -7.37 20.17
N ASN A 37 -9.63 -6.36 19.75
CA ASN A 37 -8.65 -6.62 18.71
C ASN A 37 -7.68 -7.62 19.34
N VAL A 38 -7.75 -8.88 18.90
CA VAL A 38 -6.80 -9.93 19.31
C VAL A 38 -5.37 -9.43 19.10
N CYS A 39 -5.21 -8.57 18.09
CA CYS A 39 -3.97 -7.91 17.74
C CYS A 39 -3.49 -6.82 18.71
N ASP A 40 -4.31 -6.33 19.65
CA ASP A 40 -3.87 -5.37 20.67
C ASP A 40 -2.84 -5.99 21.62
N ALA A 41 -2.81 -7.33 21.75
CA ALA A 41 -1.79 -8.06 22.51
C ALA A 41 -0.38 -7.95 21.90
N TYR A 42 -0.27 -7.80 20.57
CA TYR A 42 1.01 -7.60 19.87
C TYR A 42 1.48 -6.14 19.89
N GLY A 43 0.63 -5.23 20.35
CA GLY A 43 0.90 -3.80 20.48
C GLY A 43 0.15 -2.95 19.47
N THR A 44 0.34 -1.62 19.57
CA THR A 44 -0.37 -0.66 18.73
C THR A 44 0.05 -0.76 17.26
N GLY A 45 -0.93 -0.65 16.35
CA GLY A 45 -0.69 -0.60 14.90
C GLY A 45 -0.80 -1.96 14.20
N TYR A 46 -1.09 -3.04 14.92
CA TYR A 46 -1.51 -4.29 14.32
C TYR A 46 -3.01 -4.26 14.03
N THR A 47 -3.39 -4.70 12.84
CA THR A 47 -4.79 -4.92 12.43
C THR A 47 -5.01 -6.39 12.14
N LEU A 48 -6.21 -6.87 12.47
CA LEU A 48 -6.62 -8.24 12.14
C LEU A 48 -6.85 -8.35 10.63
N VAL A 49 -6.30 -9.39 10.01
CA VAL A 49 -6.57 -9.71 8.61
C VAL A 49 -7.92 -10.45 8.51
N PRO A 50 -8.90 -9.93 7.74
CA PRO A 50 -10.22 -10.55 7.61
C PRO A 50 -10.12 -12.01 7.14
N GLY A 51 -10.85 -12.92 7.80
CA GLY A 51 -10.86 -14.34 7.46
C GLY A 51 -9.70 -15.16 8.04
N SER A 52 -8.86 -14.56 8.89
CA SER A 52 -7.79 -15.27 9.62
C SER A 52 -7.57 -14.68 11.02
N ASN A 53 -6.82 -15.40 11.85
CA ASN A 53 -6.30 -14.91 13.14
C ASN A 53 -4.87 -14.34 13.00
N THR A 54 -4.55 -13.80 11.82
CA THR A 54 -3.24 -13.19 11.57
C THR A 54 -3.33 -11.69 11.82
N CYS A 55 -2.40 -11.19 12.61
CA CYS A 55 -2.23 -9.77 12.89
C CYS A 55 -1.13 -9.21 11.99
N VAL A 56 -1.41 -8.11 11.30
CA VAL A 56 -0.43 -7.43 10.45
C VAL A 56 -0.25 -5.99 10.88
N LYS A 57 1.00 -5.55 10.99
CA LYS A 57 1.37 -4.15 11.18
C LYS A 57 2.01 -3.64 9.91
N MET A 58 1.46 -2.54 9.40
CA MET A 58 2.00 -1.81 8.27
C MET A 58 2.71 -0.57 8.81
N SER A 59 4.00 -0.48 8.58
CA SER A 59 4.82 0.67 8.94
C SER A 59 5.76 1.05 7.81
N GLY A 60 6.54 2.10 8.00
CA GLY A 60 7.48 2.54 6.99
C GLY A 60 7.97 3.95 7.23
N GLN A 61 8.79 4.44 6.31
CA GLN A 61 9.34 5.79 6.33
C GLN A 61 9.23 6.44 4.96
N LEU A 62 8.73 7.68 4.95
CA LEU A 62 8.84 8.59 3.81
C LEU A 62 9.89 9.64 4.13
N ARG A 63 10.97 9.68 3.34
CA ARG A 63 11.98 10.72 3.37
C ARG A 63 11.90 11.56 2.12
N TYR A 64 11.92 12.87 2.30
CA TYR A 64 12.01 13.84 1.23
C TYR A 64 13.07 14.87 1.58
N GLU A 65 14.07 14.99 0.71
CA GLU A 65 15.23 15.85 0.91
C GLU A 65 15.35 16.83 -0.25
N ASN A 66 15.58 18.09 0.10
CA ASN A 66 15.85 19.16 -0.86
C ASN A 66 17.28 19.63 -0.67
N HIS A 67 18.08 19.47 -1.71
CA HIS A 67 19.45 19.93 -1.78
C HIS A 67 19.51 21.27 -2.50
N PHE A 68 20.21 22.22 -1.89
CA PHE A 68 20.53 23.51 -2.49
C PHE A 68 22.04 23.72 -2.36
N SER A 69 22.69 24.00 -3.47
CA SER A 69 24.12 24.32 -3.49
C SER A 69 24.34 25.62 -4.24
N GLN A 70 25.12 26.52 -3.66
CA GLN A 70 25.56 27.76 -4.31
C GLN A 70 27.01 27.61 -4.72
N GLY A 71 27.25 27.59 -6.04
CA GLY A 71 28.60 27.74 -6.57
C GLY A 71 28.92 29.23 -6.65
N GLY A 72 29.89 29.73 -5.89
CA GLY A 72 30.28 31.15 -5.87
C GLY A 72 30.55 31.70 -7.27
N GLY A 73 29.55 32.37 -7.86
CA GLY A 73 29.56 32.93 -9.22
C GLY A 73 29.07 32.01 -10.35
N LYS A 74 28.64 30.77 -10.07
CA LYS A 74 28.27 29.73 -11.06
C LYS A 74 26.77 29.37 -11.07
N GLY A 75 25.95 30.03 -10.24
CA GLY A 75 24.52 29.77 -10.11
C GLY A 75 24.16 28.78 -9.00
N THR A 76 22.87 28.71 -8.67
CA THR A 76 22.28 27.80 -7.69
C THR A 76 21.91 26.47 -8.32
N ALA A 77 22.41 25.37 -7.77
CA ALA A 77 21.95 24.02 -8.09
C ALA A 77 20.89 23.59 -7.08
N HIS A 78 19.79 23.02 -7.58
CA HIS A 78 18.73 22.45 -6.77
C HIS A 78 18.47 20.99 -7.19
N GLY A 79 18.23 20.13 -6.22
CA GLY A 79 17.82 18.75 -6.46
C GLY A 79 16.98 18.23 -5.31
N SER A 80 16.02 17.37 -5.62
CA SER A 80 15.16 16.74 -4.62
C SER A 80 15.26 15.22 -4.73
N ILE A 81 15.37 14.54 -3.60
CA ILE A 81 15.34 13.07 -3.54
C ILE A 81 14.23 12.65 -2.57
N GLY A 82 13.33 11.82 -3.07
CA GLY A 82 12.33 11.11 -2.27
C GLY A 82 12.74 9.65 -2.10
N ARG A 83 12.61 9.12 -0.89
CA ARG A 83 12.73 7.68 -0.61
C ARG A 83 11.57 7.23 0.23
N PHE A 84 10.97 6.12 -0.14
CA PHE A 84 9.90 5.48 0.60
C PHE A 84 10.29 4.04 0.92
N THR A 85 10.07 3.65 2.17
CA THR A 85 10.31 2.30 2.67
C THR A 85 9.02 1.84 3.36
N LEU A 86 8.61 0.61 3.05
CA LEU A 86 7.46 -0.05 3.66
C LEU A 86 7.93 -1.30 4.38
N ASP A 87 7.43 -1.47 5.60
CA ASP A 87 7.71 -2.59 6.47
C ASP A 87 6.38 -3.26 6.85
N PHE A 88 6.30 -4.57 6.64
CA PHE A 88 5.15 -5.39 6.99
C PHE A 88 5.58 -6.42 8.02
N GLU A 89 4.96 -6.39 9.18
CA GLU A 89 5.23 -7.32 10.27
C GLU A 89 3.97 -8.14 10.56
N THR A 90 4.09 -9.46 10.47
CA THR A 90 2.98 -10.40 10.69
C THR A 90 3.22 -11.21 11.95
N ASN A 91 2.22 -11.32 12.80
CA ASN A 91 2.22 -12.20 13.96
C ASN A 91 0.92 -12.99 14.05
N SER A 92 1.01 -14.22 14.54
CA SER A 92 -0.11 -15.17 14.62
C SER A 92 -0.01 -15.92 15.94
N ASP A 93 -1.15 -16.09 16.63
CA ASP A 93 -1.30 -17.02 17.75
C ASP A 93 -1.66 -18.42 17.28
#